data_AF-A0A831TZY3-F1
#
_entry.id   AF-A0A831TZY3-F1
#
_cell.length_a   1.000
_cell.length_b   1.000
_cell.length_c   1.000
_cell.angle_alpha   90.00
_cell.angle_beta   90.00
_cell.angle_gamma   90.00
#
_symmetry.space_group_name_H-M   'P 1'
#
loop_
_entity.id
_entity.type
_entity.pdbx_description
1 polymer ?
#
loop_
_entity_poly.entity_id
_entity_poly.type
_entity_poly.pdbx_seq_one_letter_code
_entity_poly.pdbx_strand_id
1 'polypeptide(L)'
;PQVVKSARVMKRAVAYLQPYLEAAKAAGGGNGRESAPRGRIVLATVKGDVHDIGKNIVGVVLACNHYEVIDLGVMVPCERILATAREQQANLIGLSGLITPSLEEMVHVAEEMERQGFRVPLLIGGATTSRTHTAVKIAPAYSGVVVHVRDASRAVNVAQQLLSSEQHDAFVAAVRREQAELRERHAGRRPQAPILPLAEARRRALKTDWNKYEIPVPAFLGTRIVTPSVATLIPYIDWTPFFHAWSLKGRYPQILADPEVGERARELLADAEHLLEEIAAEEALTLRGVYGFWPANSCGDDIELYSDEQRDRCIAVLHTLRQQFDKQQSEPVNYALADFVAPRSSGLADYIGAFAVTAGHGIGALTERFRRELDDYRAILATALADRLAEAFAEWLHQQARRDWGYGRDERLSPEDLIRERYRGIRPAPGYPACPDHTEKQTLFALLGAEATAGITLTDTMAMVPASSVCGVYFSHPDSRYFNVGQLARDQVEDYARRKGMPVSEVERWLAPYLDYEPERR
;
A
#
# COMPACT_ATOMS: atom_id res chain seq x y z
N PRO A 1 14.15 1.22 15.68
CA PRO A 1 13.92 0.12 16.65
C PRO A 1 14.01 0.55 18.13
N GLN A 2 15.17 1.04 18.57
CA GLN A 2 15.49 1.29 19.98
C GLN A 2 14.50 2.26 20.65
N VAL A 3 14.06 3.32 19.97
CA VAL A 3 13.04 4.27 20.48
C VAL A 3 11.74 3.56 20.89
N VAL A 4 11.28 2.57 20.11
CA VAL A 4 10.08 1.78 20.44
C VAL A 4 10.35 0.81 21.60
N LYS A 5 11.55 0.21 21.69
CA LYS A 5 11.98 -0.57 22.86
C LYS A 5 12.00 0.29 24.15
N SER A 6 12.43 1.55 24.07
CA SER A 6 12.38 2.51 25.19
C SER A 6 10.96 2.92 25.54
N ALA A 7 10.09 3.11 24.55
CA ALA A 7 8.67 3.41 24.76
C ALA A 7 7.94 2.32 25.57
N ARG A 8 8.24 1.04 25.28
CA ARG A 8 7.76 -0.11 26.06
C ARG A 8 8.14 -0.02 27.53
N VAL A 9 9.38 0.34 27.85
CA VAL A 9 9.84 0.52 29.24
C VAL A 9 9.09 1.68 29.91
N MET A 10 8.95 2.81 29.21
CA MET A 10 8.19 3.97 29.69
C MET A 10 6.72 3.61 29.98
N LYS A 11 6.02 2.96 29.04
CA LYS A 11 4.61 2.56 29.22
C LYS A 11 4.44 1.59 30.38
N ARG A 12 5.30 0.57 30.52
CA ARG A 12 5.25 -0.38 31.65
C ARG A 12 5.49 0.32 32.99
N ALA A 13 6.42 1.26 33.06
CA ALA A 13 6.66 2.06 34.28
C ALA A 13 5.46 2.96 34.63
N VAL A 14 4.88 3.66 33.64
CA VAL A 14 3.69 4.49 33.85
C VAL A 14 2.49 3.65 34.30
N ALA A 15 2.21 2.53 33.63
CA ALA A 15 1.11 1.64 34.00
C ALA A 15 1.26 1.04 35.41
N TYR A 16 2.48 0.73 35.84
CA TYR A 16 2.75 0.32 37.22
C TYR A 16 2.54 1.45 38.24
N LEU A 17 2.92 2.69 37.90
CA LEU A 17 2.77 3.84 38.78
C LEU A 17 1.34 4.42 38.81
N GLN A 18 0.53 4.21 37.77
CA GLN A 18 -0.80 4.78 37.61
C GLN A 18 -1.71 4.62 38.86
N PRO A 19 -1.86 3.44 39.49
CA PRO A 19 -2.72 3.30 40.66
C PRO A 19 -2.22 4.06 41.88
N TYR A 20 -0.89 4.21 42.02
CA TYR A 20 -0.27 4.97 43.10
C TYR A 20 -0.43 6.48 42.90
N LEU A 21 -0.33 6.96 41.65
CA LEU A 21 -0.57 8.36 41.29
C LEU A 21 -2.05 8.73 41.54
N GLU A 22 -2.98 7.87 41.15
CA GLU A 22 -4.42 8.04 41.40
C GLU A 22 -4.74 8.03 42.90
N ALA A 23 -4.16 7.10 43.67
CA ALA A 23 -4.31 7.06 45.12
C ALA A 23 -3.73 8.31 45.82
N ALA A 24 -2.55 8.79 45.41
CA ALA A 24 -1.95 10.01 45.94
C ALA A 24 -2.77 11.27 45.62
N LYS A 25 -3.40 11.30 44.43
CA LYS A 25 -4.34 12.36 44.01
C LYS A 25 -5.63 12.33 44.84
N ALA A 26 -6.21 11.16 45.06
CA ALA A 26 -7.38 10.97 45.92
C ALA A 26 -7.10 11.32 47.40
N ALA A 27 -5.88 11.08 47.89
CA ALA A 27 -5.43 11.43 49.23
C ALA A 27 -5.04 12.91 49.42
N GLY A 28 -5.17 13.76 48.39
CA GLY A 28 -4.83 15.18 48.45
C GLY A 28 -3.34 15.50 48.58
N GLY A 29 -2.46 14.51 48.48
CA GLY A 29 -1.01 14.64 48.68
C GLY A 29 -0.20 14.96 47.42
N GLY A 30 -0.86 15.11 46.27
CA GLY A 30 -0.21 15.44 44.99
C GLY A 30 0.22 16.91 44.91
N ASN A 31 1.52 17.16 44.70
CA ASN A 31 2.08 18.48 44.41
C ASN A 31 1.65 19.02 43.02
N GLY A 32 0.36 19.34 42.87
CA GLY A 32 -0.21 20.40 42.00
C GLY A 32 0.03 20.40 40.49
N ARG A 33 0.89 19.54 39.93
CA ARG A 33 1.20 19.47 38.50
C ARG A 33 1.38 18.02 38.05
N GLU A 34 0.28 17.40 37.64
CA GLU A 34 0.35 16.62 36.41
C GLU A 34 0.97 17.55 35.35
N SER A 35 2.10 17.15 34.76
CA SER A 35 2.57 17.83 33.56
C SER A 35 1.55 17.53 32.48
N ALA A 36 0.60 18.46 32.27
CA ALA A 36 -0.39 18.35 31.21
C ALA A 36 0.32 17.98 29.90
N PRO A 37 -0.28 17.09 29.07
CA PRO A 37 0.34 16.70 27.82
C PRO A 37 0.62 17.95 26.98
N ARG A 38 1.76 17.96 26.27
CA ARG A 38 2.20 19.10 25.43
C ARG A 38 1.19 19.44 24.33
N GLY A 39 0.33 18.49 24.03
CA GLY A 39 -0.84 18.60 23.18
C GLY A 39 -1.48 17.23 23.02
N ARG A 40 -2.73 17.23 22.58
CA ARG A 40 -3.51 16.04 22.30
C ARG A 40 -3.69 15.88 20.79
N ILE A 41 -3.46 14.67 20.30
CA ILE A 41 -3.36 14.36 18.87
C ILE A 41 -4.29 13.19 18.56
N VAL A 42 -5.29 13.41 17.70
CA VAL A 42 -6.09 12.32 17.13
C VAL A 42 -5.35 11.76 15.92
N LEU A 43 -5.06 10.46 15.92
CA LEU A 43 -4.47 9.75 14.79
C LEU A 43 -5.46 8.72 14.24
N ALA A 44 -5.55 8.62 12.92
CA ALA A 44 -6.38 7.63 12.23
C ALA A 44 -5.74 7.18 10.92
N THR A 45 -5.86 5.89 10.59
CA THR A 45 -5.77 5.46 9.20
C THR A 45 -7.16 5.67 8.59
N VAL A 46 -7.21 6.36 7.43
CA VAL A 46 -8.47 6.85 6.83
C VAL A 46 -9.42 5.72 6.42
N LYS A 47 -10.68 6.08 6.14
CA LYS A 47 -11.74 5.16 5.71
C LYS A 47 -11.27 4.21 4.61
N GLY A 48 -11.63 2.94 4.75
CA GLY A 48 -11.30 1.88 3.80
C GLY A 48 -9.84 1.41 3.78
N ASP A 49 -8.88 2.17 4.33
CA ASP A 49 -7.49 1.73 4.45
C ASP A 49 -7.24 1.02 5.79
N VAL A 50 -6.38 0.01 5.76
CA VAL A 50 -6.21 -1.01 6.81
C VAL A 50 -4.79 -1.03 7.40
N HIS A 51 -3.86 -0.29 6.81
CA HIS A 51 -2.44 -0.36 7.16
C HIS A 51 -2.07 0.70 8.20
N ASP A 52 -1.40 0.27 9.27
CA ASP A 52 -1.15 1.11 10.44
C ASP A 52 0.28 1.07 10.99
N ILE A 53 1.21 0.25 10.46
CA ILE A 53 2.60 0.16 10.95
C ILE A 53 3.24 1.55 11.11
N GLY A 54 3.15 2.39 10.07
CA GLY A 54 3.66 3.76 10.10
C GLY A 54 2.95 4.66 11.12
N LYS A 55 1.62 4.59 11.21
CA LYS A 55 0.80 5.32 12.20
C LYS A 55 1.19 4.94 13.63
N ASN A 56 1.37 3.64 13.89
CA ASN A 56 1.68 3.12 15.22
C ASN A 56 3.08 3.57 15.66
N ILE A 57 4.06 3.57 14.75
CA ILE A 57 5.39 4.15 15.01
C ILE A 57 5.29 5.65 15.30
N VAL A 58 4.52 6.42 14.53
CA VAL A 58 4.28 7.86 14.77
C VAL A 58 3.65 8.09 16.15
N GLY A 59 2.60 7.34 16.50
CA GLY A 59 1.91 7.44 17.79
C GLY A 59 2.81 7.13 18.98
N VAL A 60 3.59 6.05 18.89
CA VAL A 60 4.59 5.70 19.93
C VAL A 60 5.64 6.81 20.10
N VAL A 61 6.17 7.34 18.99
CA VAL A 61 7.20 8.40 19.02
C VAL A 61 6.65 9.73 19.55
N LEU A 62 5.40 10.07 19.27
CA LEU A 62 4.72 11.23 19.85
C LEU A 62 4.45 11.04 21.35
N ALA A 63 3.99 9.86 21.79
CA ALA A 63 3.79 9.56 23.20
C ALA A 63 5.09 9.66 24.02
N CYS A 64 6.22 9.21 23.46
CA CYS A 64 7.55 9.41 24.05
C CYS A 64 7.96 10.88 24.23
N ASN A 65 7.29 11.82 23.56
CA ASN A 65 7.54 13.26 23.66
C ASN A 65 6.46 13.99 24.47
N HIS A 66 5.71 13.27 25.32
CA HIS A 66 4.65 13.76 26.19
C HIS A 66 3.46 14.40 25.44
N TYR A 67 3.16 13.91 24.25
CA TYR A 67 1.86 14.13 23.60
C TYR A 67 0.86 13.05 24.03
N GLU A 68 -0.39 13.44 24.21
CA GLU A 68 -1.50 12.49 24.38
C GLU A 68 -1.97 12.05 22.99
N VAL A 69 -1.83 10.76 22.67
CA VAL A 69 -2.16 10.21 21.35
C VAL A 69 -3.42 9.36 21.44
N ILE A 70 -4.45 9.79 20.72
CA ILE A 70 -5.74 9.10 20.61
C ILE A 70 -5.77 8.42 19.24
N ASP A 71 -5.36 7.16 19.21
CA ASP A 71 -5.37 6.35 18.00
C ASP A 71 -6.76 5.71 17.79
N LEU A 72 -7.43 6.09 16.71
CA LEU A 72 -8.77 5.60 16.37
C LEU A 72 -8.75 4.26 15.62
N GLY A 73 -7.56 3.75 15.28
CA GLY A 73 -7.34 2.53 14.52
C GLY A 73 -7.35 2.76 13.01
N VAL A 74 -7.99 1.84 12.29
CA VAL A 74 -8.00 1.76 10.82
C VAL A 74 -9.43 1.80 10.28
N MET A 75 -9.55 2.07 8.96
CA MET A 75 -10.84 2.26 8.27
C MET A 75 -11.74 3.31 8.93
N VAL A 76 -11.17 4.36 9.53
CA VAL A 76 -11.91 5.29 10.38
C VAL A 76 -12.70 6.31 9.52
N PRO A 77 -14.03 6.39 9.64
CA PRO A 77 -14.83 7.38 8.90
C PRO A 77 -14.51 8.82 9.32
N CYS A 78 -14.64 9.77 8.38
CA CYS A 78 -14.40 11.19 8.61
C CYS A 78 -15.17 11.72 9.83
N GLU A 79 -16.45 11.36 9.95
CA GLU A 79 -17.34 11.79 11.01
C GLU A 79 -16.81 11.38 12.38
N ARG A 80 -16.25 10.17 12.51
CA ARG A 80 -15.66 9.67 13.76
C ARG A 80 -14.36 10.40 14.10
N ILE A 81 -13.51 10.67 13.10
CA ILE A 81 -12.27 11.45 13.29
C ILE A 81 -12.61 12.85 13.84
N LEU A 82 -13.57 13.53 13.23
CA LEU A 82 -13.95 14.89 13.59
C LEU A 82 -14.79 14.97 14.88
N ALA A 83 -15.67 14.00 15.13
CA ALA A 83 -16.38 13.89 16.40
C ALA A 83 -15.41 13.72 17.57
N THR A 84 -14.53 12.72 17.51
CA THR A 84 -13.56 12.50 18.60
C THR A 84 -12.57 13.66 18.73
N ALA A 85 -12.15 14.30 17.63
CA ALA A 85 -11.32 15.51 17.72
C ALA A 85 -12.00 16.68 18.46
N ARG A 86 -13.33 16.82 18.38
CA ARG A 86 -14.07 17.81 19.19
C ARG A 86 -14.28 17.37 20.63
N GLU A 87 -14.81 16.17 20.83
CA GLU A 87 -15.11 15.59 22.16
C GLU A 87 -13.86 15.62 23.04
N GLN A 88 -12.73 15.27 22.46
CA GLN A 88 -11.44 15.21 23.13
C GLN A 88 -10.67 16.53 23.00
N GLN A 89 -11.20 17.59 22.38
CA GLN A 89 -10.53 18.89 22.24
C GLN A 89 -9.09 18.77 21.69
N ALA A 90 -8.91 17.95 20.66
CA ALA A 90 -7.61 17.65 20.08
C ALA A 90 -6.95 18.92 19.53
N ASN A 91 -5.64 19.07 19.76
CA ASN A 91 -4.87 20.19 19.24
C ASN A 91 -4.35 19.95 17.81
N LEU A 92 -4.21 18.67 17.40
CA LEU A 92 -3.77 18.24 16.08
C LEU A 92 -4.61 17.04 15.62
N ILE A 93 -4.87 16.94 14.31
CA ILE A 93 -5.41 15.72 13.68
C ILE A 93 -4.35 15.17 12.71
N GLY A 94 -4.09 13.87 12.73
CA GLY A 94 -3.16 13.20 11.83
C GLY A 94 -3.81 12.04 11.07
N LEU A 95 -3.67 12.06 9.75
CA LEU A 95 -4.22 11.05 8.84
C LEU A 95 -3.11 10.18 8.23
N SER A 96 -3.36 8.89 8.15
CA SER A 96 -2.48 7.89 7.53
C SER A 96 -3.17 7.16 6.37
N GLY A 97 -2.42 6.88 5.31
CA GLY A 97 -2.89 6.09 4.16
C GLY A 97 -1.74 5.43 3.39
N LEU A 98 -1.95 4.20 2.93
CA LEU A 98 -1.02 3.40 2.14
C LEU A 98 -1.40 3.33 0.65
N ILE A 99 -2.70 3.24 0.34
CA ILE A 99 -3.18 3.05 -1.05
C ILE A 99 -3.60 4.38 -1.72
N THR A 100 -3.79 4.39 -3.04
CA THR A 100 -4.10 5.63 -3.77
C THR A 100 -5.50 6.20 -3.48
N PRO A 101 -6.58 5.39 -3.28
CA PRO A 101 -7.89 5.92 -2.87
C PRO A 101 -7.85 6.70 -1.53
N SER A 102 -6.92 6.33 -0.63
CA SER A 102 -6.73 7.00 0.66
C SER A 102 -6.36 8.49 0.53
N LEU A 103 -5.85 8.91 -0.63
CA LEU A 103 -5.55 10.32 -0.92
C LEU A 103 -6.82 11.17 -1.08
N GLU A 104 -7.90 10.60 -1.63
CA GLU A 104 -9.18 11.29 -1.79
C GLU A 104 -9.91 11.40 -0.46
N GLU A 105 -9.89 10.34 0.36
CA GLU A 105 -10.41 10.38 1.73
C GLU A 105 -9.69 11.46 2.59
N MET A 106 -8.39 11.70 2.36
CA MET A 106 -7.67 12.82 3.00
C MET A 106 -8.11 14.20 2.50
N VAL A 107 -8.47 14.34 1.22
CA VAL A 107 -9.07 15.59 0.69
C VAL A 107 -10.46 15.78 1.30
N HIS A 108 -11.30 14.74 1.31
CA HIS A 108 -12.64 14.78 1.89
C HIS A 108 -12.62 15.17 3.37
N VAL A 109 -11.70 14.63 4.18
CA VAL A 109 -11.54 15.04 5.58
C VAL A 109 -11.13 16.52 5.68
N ALA A 110 -10.28 17.03 4.79
CA ALA A 110 -9.89 18.45 4.78
C ALA A 110 -11.07 19.39 4.40
N GLU A 111 -11.85 19.02 3.38
CA GLU A 111 -13.07 19.74 2.98
C GLU A 111 -14.10 19.75 4.12
N GLU A 112 -14.31 18.60 4.77
CA GLU A 112 -15.23 18.48 5.88
C GLU A 112 -14.75 19.23 7.13
N MET A 113 -13.44 19.26 7.39
CA MET A 113 -12.85 20.12 8.42
C MET A 113 -13.13 21.61 8.17
N GLU A 114 -13.07 22.08 6.92
CA GLU A 114 -13.43 23.46 6.60
C GLU A 114 -14.94 23.70 6.76
N ARG A 115 -15.78 22.84 6.18
CA ARG A 115 -17.25 22.90 6.28
C ARG A 115 -17.72 22.95 7.73
N GLN A 116 -17.02 22.22 8.60
CA GLN A 116 -17.30 22.11 10.03
C GLN A 116 -16.57 23.14 10.92
N GLY A 117 -15.84 24.09 10.33
CA GLY A 117 -15.22 25.22 11.02
C GLY A 117 -14.02 24.87 11.90
N PHE A 118 -13.33 23.74 11.65
CA PHE A 118 -12.10 23.41 12.36
C PHE A 118 -11.00 24.43 12.06
N ARG A 119 -10.11 24.66 13.03
CA ARG A 119 -8.90 25.50 12.86
C ARG A 119 -7.61 24.82 13.34
N VAL A 120 -7.72 23.60 13.87
CA VAL A 120 -6.59 22.78 14.31
C VAL A 120 -5.73 22.35 13.10
N PRO A 121 -4.40 22.26 13.23
CA PRO A 121 -3.56 21.71 12.17
C PRO A 121 -3.91 20.28 11.77
N LEU A 122 -3.81 20.01 10.47
CA LEU A 122 -4.00 18.70 9.85
C LEU A 122 -2.64 18.15 9.37
N LEU A 123 -2.23 17.00 9.91
CA LEU A 123 -1.02 16.28 9.52
C LEU A 123 -1.37 15.17 8.53
N ILE A 124 -0.64 15.09 7.43
CA ILE A 124 -0.83 14.10 6.36
C ILE A 124 0.43 13.24 6.27
N GLY A 125 0.28 11.91 6.29
CA GLY A 125 1.39 10.96 6.14
C GLY A 125 0.95 9.58 5.62
N GLY A 126 1.94 8.72 5.38
CA GLY A 126 1.75 7.38 4.80
C GLY A 126 2.29 7.27 3.37
N ALA A 127 2.34 6.05 2.81
CA ALA A 127 3.20 5.73 1.67
C ALA A 127 2.81 6.42 0.36
N THR A 128 1.52 6.62 0.09
CA THR A 128 1.03 7.34 -1.10
C THR A 128 1.06 8.85 -0.95
N THR A 129 1.26 9.37 0.26
CA THR A 129 1.27 10.81 0.51
C THR A 129 2.57 11.48 0.04
N SER A 130 2.48 12.74 -0.36
CA SER A 130 3.66 13.53 -0.73
C SER A 130 3.46 15.02 -0.46
N ARG A 131 4.57 15.78 -0.33
CA ARG A 131 4.55 17.26 -0.22
C ARG A 131 3.78 17.88 -1.38
N THR A 132 4.01 17.41 -2.61
CA THR A 132 3.36 17.92 -3.83
C THR A 132 1.86 17.64 -3.83
N HIS A 133 1.43 16.40 -3.58
CA HIS A 133 0.00 16.08 -3.50
C HIS A 133 -0.71 16.89 -2.42
N THR A 134 -0.09 16.98 -1.24
CA THR A 134 -0.62 17.75 -0.11
C THR A 134 -0.73 19.23 -0.46
N ALA A 135 0.28 19.83 -1.10
CA ALA A 135 0.26 21.24 -1.49
C ALA A 135 -0.78 21.56 -2.59
N VAL A 136 -1.02 20.63 -3.52
CA VAL A 136 -1.84 20.83 -4.73
C VAL A 136 -3.30 20.44 -4.54
N LYS A 137 -3.61 19.36 -3.81
CA LYS A 137 -4.98 18.81 -3.71
C LYS A 137 -5.58 18.92 -2.30
N ILE A 138 -4.81 18.65 -1.23
CA ILE A 138 -5.35 18.65 0.16
C ILE A 138 -5.34 20.04 0.79
N ALA A 139 -4.20 20.74 0.78
CA ALA A 139 -4.05 22.04 1.44
C ALA A 139 -5.00 23.15 0.93
N PRO A 140 -5.40 23.20 -0.37
CA PRO A 140 -6.40 24.17 -0.82
C PRO A 140 -7.82 23.93 -0.29
N ALA A 141 -8.12 22.73 0.21
CA ALA A 141 -9.45 22.36 0.71
C ALA A 141 -9.72 22.80 2.16
N TYR A 142 -8.70 23.28 2.88
CA TYR A 142 -8.80 23.66 4.30
C TYR A 142 -8.03 24.95 4.60
N SER A 143 -8.65 25.89 5.29
CA SER A 143 -8.05 27.19 5.62
C SER A 143 -7.06 27.14 6.79
N GLY A 144 -7.18 26.12 7.65
CA GLY A 144 -6.16 25.79 8.65
C GLY A 144 -4.86 25.29 8.01
N VAL A 145 -3.82 25.05 8.81
CA VAL A 145 -2.55 24.58 8.27
C VAL A 145 -2.57 23.06 8.03
N VAL A 146 -2.32 22.67 6.78
CA VAL A 146 -2.10 21.26 6.39
C VAL A 146 -0.60 21.02 6.22
N VAL A 147 -0.04 20.00 6.88
CA VAL A 147 1.40 19.69 6.84
C VAL A 147 1.64 18.24 6.45
N HIS A 148 2.41 18.02 5.38
CA HIS A 148 2.88 16.69 5.01
C HIS A 148 4.08 16.28 5.87
N VAL A 149 3.94 15.19 6.63
CA VAL A 149 4.97 14.65 7.52
C VAL A 149 5.53 13.35 6.95
N ARG A 150 6.81 13.37 6.54
CA ARG A 150 7.46 12.24 5.85
C ARG A 150 7.64 11.00 6.72
N ASP A 151 7.94 11.19 8.01
CA ASP A 151 8.40 10.12 8.90
C ASP A 151 8.16 10.50 10.38
N ALA A 152 8.16 9.51 11.26
CA ALA A 152 7.88 9.68 12.69
C ALA A 152 8.90 10.59 13.41
N SER A 153 10.16 10.64 12.94
CA SER A 153 11.17 11.52 13.55
C SER A 153 10.85 13.00 13.36
N ARG A 154 10.25 13.35 12.20
CA ARG A 154 9.79 14.70 11.89
C ARG A 154 8.46 15.05 12.54
N ALA A 155 7.60 14.07 12.82
CA ALA A 155 6.29 14.29 13.42
C ALA A 155 6.37 15.05 14.76
N VAL A 156 7.36 14.72 15.60
CA VAL A 156 7.61 15.38 16.88
C VAL A 156 7.94 16.87 16.68
N ASN A 157 8.89 17.17 15.82
CA ASN A 157 9.34 18.55 15.58
C ASN A 157 8.21 19.40 14.97
N VAL A 158 7.44 18.83 14.03
CA VAL A 158 6.28 19.49 13.43
C VAL A 158 5.19 19.75 14.48
N ALA A 159 4.86 18.77 15.33
CA ALA A 159 3.91 18.96 16.42
C ALA A 159 4.39 20.03 17.43
N GLN A 160 5.68 20.04 17.77
CA GLN A 160 6.25 21.05 18.67
C GLN A 160 6.21 22.46 18.07
N GLN A 161 6.49 22.61 16.78
CA GLN A 161 6.44 23.90 16.10
C GLN A 161 5.00 24.42 15.97
N LEU A 162 4.04 23.54 15.66
CA LEU A 162 2.62 23.87 15.56
C LEU A 162 1.95 24.19 16.90
N LEU A 163 2.50 23.73 18.02
CA LEU A 163 1.94 23.95 19.37
C LEU A 163 2.74 24.99 20.19
N SER A 164 3.81 25.55 19.61
CA SER A 164 4.63 26.60 20.24
C SER A 164 4.05 27.98 19.97
N SER A 165 3.78 28.75 21.03
CA SER A 165 3.38 30.17 20.93
C SER A 165 4.41 31.08 20.27
N GLU A 166 5.67 30.67 20.19
CA GLU A 166 6.76 31.45 19.58
C GLU A 166 7.04 31.03 18.13
N GLN A 167 6.91 29.73 17.81
CA GLN A 167 7.32 29.18 16.52
C GLN A 167 6.16 28.96 15.54
N HIS A 168 4.91 28.88 16.03
CA HIS A 168 3.73 28.57 15.21
C HIS A 168 3.61 29.47 13.97
N ASP A 169 3.52 30.79 14.14
CA ASP A 169 3.23 31.70 13.02
C ASP A 169 4.34 31.69 11.96
N ALA A 170 5.61 31.66 12.41
CA ALA A 170 6.77 31.56 11.52
C ALA A 170 6.79 30.23 10.75
N PHE A 171 6.46 29.12 11.42
CA PHE A 171 6.38 27.80 10.79
C PHE A 171 5.21 27.69 9.81
N VAL A 172 4.01 28.16 10.17
CA VAL A 172 2.83 28.19 9.30
C VAL A 172 3.09 29.06 8.06
N ALA A 173 3.72 30.22 8.22
CA ALA A 173 4.12 31.06 7.09
C ALA A 173 5.13 30.37 6.15
N ALA A 174 6.12 29.65 6.72
CA ALA A 174 7.09 28.88 5.94
C ALA A 174 6.42 27.73 5.16
N VAL A 175 5.52 26.97 5.79
CA VAL A 175 4.76 25.89 5.13
C VAL A 175 3.88 26.44 4.01
N ARG A 176 3.13 27.53 4.25
CA ARG A 176 2.26 28.14 3.24
C ARG A 176 3.05 28.65 2.03
N ARG A 177 4.23 29.24 2.26
CA ARG A 177 5.16 29.66 1.18
C ARG A 177 5.66 28.45 0.37
N GLU A 178 6.15 27.41 1.03
CA GLU A 178 6.61 26.18 0.36
C GLU A 178 5.50 25.56 -0.50
N GLN A 179 4.26 25.52 0.02
CA GLN A 179 3.11 24.98 -0.71
C GLN A 179 2.71 25.85 -1.91
N ALA A 180 2.83 27.17 -1.82
CA ALA A 180 2.65 28.06 -2.96
C ALA A 180 3.71 27.79 -4.06
N GLU A 181 5.00 27.74 -3.70
CA GLU A 181 6.08 27.39 -4.61
C GLU A 181 5.90 25.99 -5.24
N LEU A 182 5.36 25.02 -4.49
CA LEU A 182 5.06 23.68 -5.00
C LEU A 182 3.88 23.70 -6.00
N ARG A 183 2.81 24.46 -5.72
CA ARG A 183 1.69 24.65 -6.65
C ARG A 183 2.12 25.36 -7.93
N GLU A 184 2.88 26.45 -7.83
CA GLU A 184 3.41 27.19 -8.98
C GLU A 184 4.32 26.31 -9.84
N ARG A 185 5.24 25.55 -9.23
CA ARG A 185 6.08 24.58 -9.96
C ARG A 185 5.27 23.44 -10.57
N HIS A 186 4.15 23.04 -9.97
CA HIS A 186 3.29 21.99 -10.52
C HIS A 186 2.49 22.52 -11.73
N ALA A 187 1.87 23.70 -11.61
CA ALA A 187 1.16 24.36 -12.71
C ALA A 187 2.10 24.79 -13.86
N GLY A 188 3.34 25.18 -13.54
CA GLY A 188 4.38 25.53 -14.49
C GLY A 188 5.12 24.35 -15.13
N ARG A 189 4.79 23.09 -14.76
CA ARG A 189 5.34 21.92 -15.46
C ARG A 189 4.78 21.87 -16.88
N ARG A 190 5.67 22.02 -17.87
CA ARG A 190 5.38 21.59 -19.23
C ARG A 190 5.01 20.09 -19.22
N PRO A 191 4.02 19.64 -20.00
CA PRO A 191 3.60 18.25 -20.01
C PRO A 191 4.78 17.30 -20.29
N GLN A 192 4.79 16.15 -19.61
CA GLN A 192 5.81 15.11 -19.80
C GLN A 192 5.57 14.40 -21.14
N ALA A 193 6.17 14.98 -22.18
CA ALA A 193 5.91 14.68 -23.58
C ALA A 193 4.46 14.96 -24.02
N PRO A 194 4.17 15.05 -25.33
CA PRO A 194 2.80 15.11 -25.83
C PRO A 194 2.04 13.84 -25.45
N ILE A 195 0.78 14.00 -25.05
CA ILE A 195 -0.14 12.87 -24.84
C ILE A 195 -0.87 12.60 -26.16
N LEU A 196 -0.89 11.31 -26.53
CA LEU A 196 -1.41 10.80 -27.78
C LEU A 196 -2.88 10.39 -27.59
N PRO A 197 -3.75 10.63 -28.59
CA PRO A 197 -5.07 10.01 -28.63
C PRO A 197 -4.95 8.49 -28.49
N LEU A 198 -5.87 7.86 -27.76
CA LEU A 198 -5.87 6.42 -27.47
C LEU A 198 -5.75 5.57 -28.75
N ALA A 199 -6.37 6.00 -29.85
CA ALA A 199 -6.27 5.32 -31.14
C ALA A 199 -4.85 5.31 -31.72
N GLU A 200 -4.03 6.33 -31.47
CA GLU A 200 -2.61 6.36 -31.85
C GLU A 200 -1.77 5.51 -30.90
N ALA A 201 -2.03 5.59 -29.59
CA ALA A 201 -1.36 4.71 -28.61
C ALA A 201 -1.62 3.23 -28.91
N ARG A 202 -2.84 2.84 -29.30
CA ARG A 202 -3.21 1.48 -29.74
C ARG A 202 -2.49 1.06 -31.03
N ARG A 203 -2.28 1.97 -31.99
CA ARG A 203 -1.44 1.68 -33.17
C ARG A 203 0.00 1.33 -32.75
N ARG A 204 0.54 2.08 -31.79
CA ARG A 204 1.87 1.90 -31.16
C ARG A 204 1.95 0.78 -30.09
N ALA A 205 0.93 -0.07 -29.96
CA ALA A 205 0.99 -1.27 -29.11
C ALA A 205 2.16 -2.20 -29.49
N LEU A 206 2.69 -2.97 -28.53
CA LEU A 206 3.77 -3.93 -28.78
C LEU A 206 3.38 -4.92 -29.88
N LYS A 207 4.30 -5.19 -30.82
CA LYS A 207 4.08 -6.11 -31.95
C LYS A 207 4.89 -7.39 -31.75
N THR A 208 4.36 -8.32 -30.96
CA THR A 208 4.91 -9.68 -30.84
C THR A 208 4.65 -10.48 -32.12
N ASP A 209 5.67 -11.15 -32.64
CA ASP A 209 5.51 -12.16 -33.70
C ASP A 209 5.10 -13.50 -33.07
N TRP A 210 3.80 -13.63 -32.81
CA TRP A 210 3.21 -14.76 -32.10
C TRP A 210 3.48 -16.13 -32.76
N ASN A 211 3.77 -16.17 -34.06
CA ASN A 211 4.10 -17.42 -34.77
C ASN A 211 5.50 -17.96 -34.42
N LYS A 212 6.37 -17.13 -33.82
CA LYS A 212 7.71 -17.52 -33.34
C LYS A 212 7.75 -17.76 -31.83
N TYR A 213 6.63 -17.58 -31.13
CA TYR A 213 6.55 -17.70 -29.68
C TYR A 213 5.84 -19.01 -29.30
N GLU A 214 6.57 -19.91 -28.64
CA GLU A 214 5.97 -21.08 -28.01
C GLU A 214 5.27 -20.66 -26.71
N ILE A 215 3.94 -20.58 -26.80
CA ILE A 215 3.07 -20.24 -25.67
C ILE A 215 3.04 -21.43 -24.69
N PRO A 216 3.43 -21.23 -23.42
CA PRO A 216 3.48 -22.32 -22.45
C PRO A 216 2.08 -22.70 -21.96
N VAL A 217 1.76 -23.99 -22.01
CA VAL A 217 0.49 -24.55 -21.52
C VAL A 217 0.62 -24.91 -20.03
N PRO A 218 -0.30 -24.46 -19.16
CA PRO A 218 -0.25 -24.80 -17.74
C PRO A 218 -0.67 -26.25 -17.47
N ALA A 219 -0.08 -26.86 -16.44
CA ALA A 219 -0.33 -28.24 -16.05
C ALA A 219 -1.73 -28.50 -15.47
N PHE A 220 -2.51 -27.44 -15.24
CA PHE A 220 -3.92 -27.49 -14.84
C PHE A 220 -4.61 -26.17 -15.19
N LEU A 221 -5.94 -26.18 -15.22
CA LEU A 221 -6.80 -25.00 -15.32
C LEU A 221 -7.72 -24.91 -14.09
N GLY A 222 -8.26 -23.73 -13.83
CA GLY A 222 -9.01 -23.44 -12.61
C GLY A 222 -8.11 -23.19 -11.40
N THR A 223 -8.68 -23.25 -10.19
CA THR A 223 -8.00 -22.85 -8.95
C THR A 223 -7.41 -24.02 -8.15
N ARG A 224 -6.33 -23.74 -7.42
CA ARG A 224 -5.76 -24.57 -6.37
C ARG A 224 -5.50 -23.74 -5.12
N ILE A 225 -5.77 -24.35 -3.95
CA ILE A 225 -5.53 -23.76 -2.63
C ILE A 225 -4.18 -24.26 -2.11
N VAL A 226 -3.42 -23.38 -1.47
CA VAL A 226 -2.11 -23.65 -0.87
C VAL A 226 -2.02 -23.08 0.54
N THR A 227 -1.40 -23.83 1.44
CA THR A 227 -1.20 -23.46 2.85
C THR A 227 0.22 -23.83 3.30
N PRO A 228 1.26 -23.09 2.85
CA PRO A 228 2.63 -23.34 3.26
C PRO A 228 2.82 -23.01 4.76
N SER A 229 3.80 -23.63 5.40
CA SER A 229 4.19 -23.24 6.75
C SER A 229 5.03 -21.96 6.74
N VAL A 230 5.09 -21.25 7.87
CA VAL A 230 6.00 -20.10 8.08
C VAL A 230 7.43 -20.47 7.66
N ALA A 231 7.91 -21.63 8.10
CA ALA A 231 9.26 -22.14 7.80
C ALA A 231 9.52 -22.35 6.29
N THR A 232 8.50 -22.68 5.49
CA THR A 232 8.64 -22.76 4.01
C THR A 232 8.91 -21.40 3.38
N LEU A 233 8.41 -20.31 3.97
CA LEU A 233 8.50 -18.97 3.42
C LEU A 233 9.69 -18.15 3.93
N ILE A 234 10.28 -18.49 5.08
CA ILE A 234 11.47 -17.78 5.62
C ILE A 234 12.57 -17.56 4.55
N PRO A 235 12.95 -18.56 3.70
CA PRO A 235 13.96 -18.37 2.66
C PRO A 235 13.60 -17.39 1.53
N TYR A 236 12.34 -16.95 1.44
CA TYR A 236 11.81 -16.06 0.41
C TYR A 236 11.59 -14.62 0.92
N ILE A 237 11.93 -14.33 2.19
CA ILE A 237 11.79 -12.99 2.77
C ILE A 237 12.85 -12.05 2.19
N ASP A 238 12.41 -11.01 1.47
CA ASP A 238 13.24 -9.79 1.31
C ASP A 238 13.18 -8.97 2.61
N TRP A 239 14.30 -8.95 3.32
CA TRP A 239 14.50 -8.19 4.54
C TRP A 239 14.72 -6.69 4.29
N THR A 240 14.99 -6.25 3.05
CA THR A 240 15.27 -4.85 2.74
C THR A 240 14.10 -3.92 3.10
N PRO A 241 12.84 -4.20 2.71
CA PRO A 241 11.70 -3.38 3.12
C PRO A 241 11.36 -3.50 4.61
N PHE A 242 11.74 -4.61 5.27
CA PHE A 242 11.61 -4.74 6.72
C PHE A 242 12.49 -3.73 7.46
N PHE A 243 13.77 -3.60 7.08
CA PHE A 243 14.64 -2.54 7.63
C PHE A 243 14.10 -1.14 7.34
N HIS A 244 13.58 -0.90 6.13
CA HIS A 244 12.96 0.37 5.76
C HIS A 244 11.73 0.71 6.62
N ALA A 245 10.86 -0.25 6.93
CA ALA A 245 9.72 -0.06 7.83
C ALA A 245 10.17 0.39 9.24
N TRP A 246 11.30 -0.13 9.69
CA TRP A 246 11.96 0.26 10.94
C TRP A 246 12.85 1.51 10.86
N SER A 247 12.77 2.25 9.73
CA SER A 247 13.56 3.46 9.42
C SER A 247 15.09 3.26 9.35
N LEU A 248 15.55 2.02 9.17
CA LEU A 248 16.95 1.69 8.89
C LEU A 248 17.14 1.61 7.37
N LYS A 249 17.88 2.56 6.79
CA LYS A 249 18.13 2.63 5.34
C LYS A 249 19.33 1.76 4.97
N GLY A 250 19.14 0.87 4.00
CA GLY A 250 20.21 0.02 3.49
C GLY A 250 19.64 -1.27 2.90
N ARG A 251 20.40 -1.90 2.01
CA ARG A 251 20.01 -3.18 1.40
C ARG A 251 20.45 -4.34 2.29
N TYR A 252 19.63 -5.39 2.42
CA TYR A 252 20.06 -6.64 3.03
C TYR A 252 20.85 -7.51 2.02
N PRO A 253 21.94 -8.18 2.41
CA PRO A 253 22.54 -8.23 3.76
C PRO A 253 23.55 -7.11 4.06
N GLN A 254 23.86 -6.21 3.11
CA GLN A 254 24.93 -5.21 3.26
C GLN A 254 24.75 -4.30 4.49
N ILE A 255 23.50 -3.96 4.84
CA ILE A 255 23.14 -3.15 6.01
C ILE A 255 23.67 -3.72 7.34
N LEU A 256 23.88 -5.04 7.45
CA LEU A 256 24.39 -5.67 8.68
C LEU A 256 25.85 -5.32 8.98
N ALA A 257 26.61 -4.96 7.94
CA ALA A 257 28.02 -4.55 8.00
C ALA A 257 28.19 -3.02 7.96
N ASP A 258 27.10 -2.25 7.97
CA ASP A 258 27.14 -0.79 7.98
C ASP A 258 27.76 -0.27 9.30
N PRO A 259 28.72 0.67 9.25
CA PRO A 259 29.43 1.14 10.44
C PRO A 259 28.58 1.99 11.40
N GLU A 260 27.49 2.61 10.92
CA GLU A 260 26.60 3.45 11.74
C GLU A 260 25.39 2.65 12.24
N VAL A 261 24.73 1.88 11.37
CA VAL A 261 23.47 1.19 11.69
C VAL A 261 23.58 -0.33 11.81
N GLY A 262 24.68 -0.96 11.40
CA GLY A 262 24.78 -2.42 11.26
C GLY A 262 24.68 -3.21 12.57
N GLU A 263 25.13 -2.65 13.70
CA GLU A 263 24.86 -3.21 15.04
C GLU A 263 23.35 -3.28 15.32
N ARG A 264 22.65 -2.16 15.10
CA ARG A 264 21.20 -2.01 15.35
C ARG A 264 20.36 -2.81 14.36
N ALA A 265 20.86 -3.01 13.14
CA ALA A 265 20.27 -3.89 12.14
C ALA A 265 20.39 -5.37 12.53
N ARG A 266 21.56 -5.80 13.05
CA ARG A 266 21.75 -7.18 13.56
C ARG A 266 20.89 -7.46 14.79
N GLU A 267 20.78 -6.54 15.75
CA GLU A 267 19.86 -6.66 16.89
C GLU A 267 18.40 -6.84 16.44
N LEU A 268 17.94 -5.99 15.52
CA LEU A 268 16.57 -6.03 15.01
C LEU A 268 16.29 -7.33 14.24
N LEU A 269 17.25 -7.82 13.46
CA LEU A 269 17.13 -9.07 12.72
C LEU A 269 17.02 -10.26 13.69
N ALA A 270 17.88 -10.32 14.71
CA ALA A 270 17.84 -11.39 15.70
C ALA A 270 16.50 -11.43 16.48
N ASP A 271 15.96 -10.26 16.87
CA ASP A 271 14.61 -10.19 17.46
C ASP A 271 13.53 -10.71 16.50
N ALA A 272 13.68 -10.42 15.20
CA ALA A 272 12.72 -10.79 14.16
C ALA A 272 12.77 -12.29 13.83
N GLU A 273 13.96 -12.87 13.76
CA GLU A 273 14.20 -14.31 13.60
C GLU A 273 13.64 -15.09 14.80
N HIS A 274 13.92 -14.66 16.03
CA HIS A 274 13.34 -15.25 17.24
C HIS A 274 11.80 -15.18 17.25
N LEU A 275 11.20 -14.05 16.86
CA LEU A 275 9.74 -13.95 16.80
C LEU A 275 9.14 -14.77 15.63
N LEU A 276 9.87 -14.99 14.53
CA LEU A 276 9.47 -15.94 13.48
C LEU A 276 9.50 -17.38 13.98
N GLU A 277 10.50 -17.77 14.79
CA GLU A 277 10.58 -19.09 15.43
C GLU A 277 9.40 -19.30 16.39
N GLU A 278 9.09 -18.31 17.25
CA GLU A 278 7.90 -18.34 18.12
C GLU A 278 6.60 -18.48 17.31
N ILE A 279 6.42 -17.67 16.26
CA ILE A 279 5.22 -17.69 15.40
C ILE A 279 5.08 -19.04 14.69
N ALA A 280 6.19 -19.64 14.23
CA ALA A 280 6.19 -20.94 13.58
C ALA A 280 5.90 -22.09 14.57
N ALA A 281 6.43 -22.03 15.79
CA ALA A 281 6.25 -23.04 16.82
C ALA A 281 4.87 -23.01 17.50
N GLU A 282 4.29 -21.82 17.68
CA GLU A 282 2.93 -21.63 18.21
C GLU A 282 1.83 -21.78 17.13
N GLU A 283 2.19 -21.95 15.85
CA GLU A 283 1.29 -21.83 14.69
C GLU A 283 0.45 -20.53 14.72
N ALA A 284 1.02 -19.45 15.27
CA ALA A 284 0.30 -18.23 15.62
C ALA A 284 -0.23 -17.44 14.41
N LEU A 285 0.28 -17.73 13.21
CA LEU A 285 -0.22 -17.19 11.93
C LEU A 285 -0.60 -18.36 11.00
N THR A 286 -1.81 -18.31 10.45
CA THR A 286 -2.26 -19.25 9.41
C THR A 286 -2.06 -18.63 8.03
N LEU A 287 -1.23 -19.26 7.20
CA LEU A 287 -1.01 -18.79 5.83
C LEU A 287 -1.99 -19.48 4.87
N ARG A 288 -2.68 -18.70 4.07
CA ARG A 288 -3.60 -19.20 3.03
C ARG A 288 -3.37 -18.50 1.71
N GLY A 289 -3.41 -19.27 0.63
CA GLY A 289 -3.32 -18.76 -0.72
C GLY A 289 -4.19 -19.55 -1.67
N VAL A 290 -4.60 -18.88 -2.74
CA VAL A 290 -5.25 -19.47 -3.90
C VAL A 290 -4.58 -18.93 -5.14
N TYR A 291 -4.34 -19.80 -6.12
CA TYR A 291 -3.87 -19.44 -7.45
C TYR A 291 -4.58 -20.29 -8.49
N GLY A 292 -4.57 -19.85 -9.73
CA GLY A 292 -5.14 -20.63 -10.83
C GLY A 292 -4.65 -20.16 -12.19
N PHE A 293 -5.03 -20.92 -13.22
CA PHE A 293 -4.78 -20.60 -14.61
C PHE A 293 -6.06 -20.74 -15.43
N TRP A 294 -6.23 -19.84 -16.40
CA TRP A 294 -7.37 -19.84 -17.31
C TRP A 294 -6.89 -19.69 -18.74
N PRO A 295 -7.56 -20.36 -19.70
CA PRO A 295 -7.49 -20.01 -21.12
C PRO A 295 -7.84 -18.53 -21.25
N ALA A 296 -6.99 -17.75 -21.92
CA ALA A 296 -7.14 -16.31 -22.06
C ALA A 296 -6.65 -15.82 -23.42
N ASN A 297 -7.21 -14.70 -23.89
CA ASN A 297 -6.75 -14.00 -25.09
C ASN A 297 -6.94 -12.49 -24.93
N SER A 298 -6.06 -11.68 -25.53
CA SER A 298 -6.28 -10.23 -25.54
C SER A 298 -7.35 -9.80 -26.56
N CYS A 299 -8.14 -8.80 -26.18
CA CYS A 299 -9.20 -8.20 -26.98
C CYS A 299 -9.11 -6.67 -26.83
N GLY A 300 -8.46 -6.02 -27.80
CA GLY A 300 -8.13 -4.59 -27.68
C GLY A 300 -7.08 -4.35 -26.58
N ASP A 301 -7.44 -3.61 -25.54
CA ASP A 301 -6.60 -3.37 -24.36
C ASP A 301 -6.97 -4.26 -23.16
N ASP A 302 -7.92 -5.18 -23.32
CA ASP A 302 -8.42 -6.06 -22.26
C ASP A 302 -7.96 -7.52 -22.50
N ILE A 303 -8.14 -8.36 -21.48
CA ILE A 303 -7.89 -9.80 -21.57
C ILE A 303 -9.20 -10.55 -21.24
N GLU A 304 -9.73 -11.27 -22.23
CA GLU A 304 -10.87 -12.18 -22.06
C GLU A 304 -10.38 -13.50 -21.46
N LEU A 305 -10.99 -13.97 -20.37
CA LEU A 305 -10.74 -15.27 -19.74
C LEU A 305 -11.93 -16.20 -19.98
N TYR A 306 -11.68 -17.47 -20.23
CA TYR A 306 -12.70 -18.46 -20.62
C TYR A 306 -12.85 -19.61 -19.61
N SER A 307 -13.98 -20.32 -19.66
CA SER A 307 -14.26 -21.46 -18.77
C SER A 307 -13.34 -22.66 -18.98
N ASP A 308 -12.86 -22.85 -20.20
CA ASP A 308 -12.19 -24.05 -20.69
C ASP A 308 -11.53 -23.77 -22.06
N GLU A 309 -10.82 -24.76 -22.59
CA GLU A 309 -10.03 -24.63 -23.83
C GLU A 309 -10.85 -24.45 -25.10
N GLN A 310 -12.18 -24.66 -25.07
CA GLN A 310 -13.04 -24.40 -26.24
C GLN A 310 -13.18 -22.89 -26.47
N ARG A 311 -13.03 -22.07 -25.42
CA ARG A 311 -13.06 -20.59 -25.47
C ARG A 311 -14.37 -20.00 -26.00
N ASP A 312 -15.45 -20.79 -26.00
CA ASP A 312 -16.80 -20.37 -26.40
C ASP A 312 -17.49 -19.47 -25.37
N ARG A 313 -17.12 -19.61 -24.08
CA ARG A 313 -17.71 -18.87 -22.97
C ARG A 313 -16.66 -18.07 -22.21
N CYS A 314 -16.69 -16.74 -22.39
CA CYS A 314 -15.98 -15.82 -21.52
C CYS A 314 -16.63 -15.83 -20.11
N ILE A 315 -15.81 -15.90 -19.07
CA ILE A 315 -16.23 -15.93 -17.65
C ILE A 315 -15.79 -14.70 -16.87
N ALA A 316 -14.75 -13.99 -17.33
CA ALA A 316 -14.22 -12.78 -16.73
C ALA A 316 -13.43 -11.98 -17.79
N VAL A 317 -13.32 -10.67 -17.58
CA VAL A 317 -12.45 -9.79 -18.37
C VAL A 317 -11.55 -9.02 -17.40
N LEU A 318 -10.24 -9.02 -17.65
CA LEU A 318 -9.29 -8.16 -16.95
C LEU A 318 -9.06 -6.92 -17.80
N HIS A 319 -9.41 -5.76 -17.28
CA HIS A 319 -9.39 -4.50 -18.02
C HIS A 319 -8.07 -3.77 -17.82
N THR A 320 -7.28 -3.59 -18.88
CA THR A 320 -5.96 -2.95 -18.78
C THR A 320 -5.96 -1.54 -19.37
N LEU A 321 -4.96 -0.75 -18.94
CA LEU A 321 -4.74 0.62 -19.37
C LEU A 321 -3.46 0.71 -20.20
N ARG A 322 -3.47 1.62 -21.18
CA ARG A 322 -2.38 1.82 -22.15
C ARG A 322 -1.66 3.15 -21.90
N GLN A 323 -0.34 3.13 -22.04
CA GLN A 323 0.47 4.35 -22.03
C GLN A 323 0.06 5.31 -23.15
N GLN A 324 -0.27 6.56 -22.86
CA GLN A 324 -0.61 7.56 -23.89
C GLN A 324 0.50 8.59 -24.18
N PHE A 325 1.57 8.68 -23.39
CA PHE A 325 2.65 9.64 -23.67
C PHE A 325 3.50 9.23 -24.89
N ASP A 326 3.92 10.21 -25.71
CA ASP A 326 4.86 9.99 -26.81
C ASP A 326 6.29 9.89 -26.27
N LYS A 327 6.96 8.76 -26.52
CA LYS A 327 8.32 8.50 -26.01
C LYS A 327 9.43 9.21 -26.78
N GLN A 328 9.14 9.89 -27.89
CA GLN A 328 10.13 10.58 -28.73
C GLN A 328 11.32 9.68 -29.13
N GLN A 329 11.02 8.42 -29.45
CA GLN A 329 11.97 7.41 -29.91
C GLN A 329 11.69 7.05 -31.38
N SER A 330 12.61 6.36 -32.05
CA SER A 330 12.43 5.95 -33.45
C SER A 330 11.26 4.97 -33.64
N GLU A 331 11.07 4.07 -32.67
CA GLU A 331 9.97 3.09 -32.63
C GLU A 331 9.34 3.09 -31.23
N PRO A 332 8.51 4.08 -30.89
CA PRO A 332 7.96 4.24 -29.56
C PRO A 332 6.82 3.24 -29.33
N VAL A 333 7.03 2.27 -28.45
CA VAL A 333 6.00 1.31 -28.02
C VAL A 333 5.19 1.90 -26.86
N ASN A 334 3.86 1.92 -26.99
CA ASN A 334 2.90 2.37 -25.97
C ASN A 334 2.24 1.15 -25.32
N TYR A 335 2.86 0.62 -24.25
CA TYR A 335 2.46 -0.64 -23.63
C TYR A 335 1.07 -0.60 -22.97
N ALA A 336 0.34 -1.70 -23.10
CA ALA A 336 -0.72 -2.14 -22.19
C ALA A 336 -0.39 -3.56 -21.70
N LEU A 337 -0.90 -4.00 -20.55
CA LEU A 337 -0.62 -5.36 -20.05
C LEU A 337 -1.22 -6.44 -20.97
N ALA A 338 -2.35 -6.15 -21.61
CA ALA A 338 -2.96 -7.05 -22.60
C ALA A 338 -2.06 -7.34 -23.82
N ASP A 339 -1.08 -6.49 -24.12
CA ASP A 339 -0.13 -6.72 -25.22
C ASP A 339 0.73 -7.99 -25.03
N PHE A 340 0.83 -8.49 -23.78
CA PHE A 340 1.59 -9.68 -23.41
C PHE A 340 0.78 -10.98 -23.44
N VAL A 341 -0.44 -10.97 -24.01
CA VAL A 341 -1.29 -12.17 -24.19
C VAL A 341 -1.71 -12.25 -25.66
N ALA A 342 -1.69 -13.45 -26.24
CA ALA A 342 -2.00 -13.64 -27.65
C ALA A 342 -3.39 -13.08 -28.00
N PRO A 343 -3.51 -12.22 -29.03
CA PRO A 343 -4.79 -11.61 -29.38
C PRO A 343 -5.74 -12.66 -29.90
N ARG A 344 -7.03 -12.54 -29.57
CA ARG A 344 -8.08 -13.48 -30.00
C ARG A 344 -8.10 -13.67 -31.52
N SER A 345 -7.75 -12.63 -32.29
CA SER A 345 -7.63 -12.67 -33.75
C SER A 345 -6.47 -13.52 -34.30
N SER A 346 -5.51 -13.94 -33.46
CA SER A 346 -4.44 -14.87 -33.86
C SER A 346 -4.89 -16.33 -33.93
N GLY A 347 -5.99 -16.69 -33.25
CA GLY A 347 -6.43 -18.07 -33.09
C GLY A 347 -5.52 -18.95 -32.21
N LEU A 348 -4.51 -18.36 -31.55
CA LEU A 348 -3.57 -19.07 -30.68
C LEU A 348 -4.13 -19.20 -29.25
N ALA A 349 -3.89 -20.36 -28.64
CA ALA A 349 -4.29 -20.66 -27.28
C ALA A 349 -3.26 -20.11 -26.27
N ASP A 350 -3.59 -18.99 -25.61
CA ASP A 350 -2.81 -18.40 -24.52
C ASP A 350 -3.55 -18.47 -23.18
N TYR A 351 -2.89 -18.06 -22.10
CA TYR A 351 -3.32 -18.27 -20.74
C TYR A 351 -2.96 -17.08 -19.85
N ILE A 352 -3.74 -16.90 -18.81
CA ILE A 352 -3.42 -16.00 -17.70
C ILE A 352 -3.53 -16.76 -16.39
N GLY A 353 -2.59 -16.50 -15.48
CA GLY A 353 -2.71 -16.92 -14.09
C GLY A 353 -3.17 -15.79 -13.19
N ALA A 354 -3.71 -16.12 -12.02
CA ALA A 354 -4.00 -15.14 -10.97
C ALA A 354 -3.72 -15.75 -9.59
N PHE A 355 -3.51 -14.90 -8.59
CA PHE A 355 -3.32 -15.34 -7.20
C PHE A 355 -3.87 -14.35 -6.18
N ALA A 356 -4.18 -14.86 -4.99
CA ALA A 356 -4.36 -14.10 -3.77
C ALA A 356 -3.77 -14.91 -2.59
N VAL A 357 -2.92 -14.27 -1.78
CA VAL A 357 -2.22 -14.87 -0.63
C VAL A 357 -2.35 -13.98 0.60
N THR A 358 -2.35 -14.58 1.78
CA THR A 358 -2.30 -13.87 3.06
C THR A 358 -1.48 -14.64 4.09
N ALA A 359 -0.77 -13.88 4.93
CA ALA A 359 -0.14 -14.36 6.16
C ALA A 359 -0.75 -13.68 7.40
N GLY A 360 -1.85 -12.93 7.24
CA GLY A 360 -2.44 -12.11 8.30
C GLY A 360 -3.50 -12.82 9.17
N HIS A 361 -3.89 -14.06 8.90
CA HIS A 361 -4.81 -14.77 9.81
C HIS A 361 -4.10 -15.06 11.13
N GLY A 362 -4.65 -14.55 12.23
CA GLY A 362 -4.06 -14.62 13.58
C GLY A 362 -3.35 -13.32 14.02
N ILE A 363 -2.95 -12.43 13.10
CA ILE A 363 -2.15 -11.24 13.46
C ILE A 363 -2.87 -10.29 14.41
N GLY A 364 -4.20 -10.17 14.30
CA GLY A 364 -5.01 -9.37 15.21
C GLY A 364 -4.92 -9.87 16.65
N ALA A 365 -5.04 -11.19 16.87
CA ALA A 365 -4.92 -11.80 18.19
C ALA A 365 -3.49 -11.71 18.75
N LEU A 366 -2.49 -11.95 17.91
CA LEU A 366 -1.07 -11.88 18.28
C LEU A 366 -0.65 -10.46 18.69
N THR A 367 -1.03 -9.45 17.90
CA THR A 367 -0.72 -8.04 18.22
C THR A 367 -1.51 -7.54 19.44
N GLU A 368 -2.75 -7.98 19.62
CA GLU A 368 -3.55 -7.66 20.82
C GLU A 368 -2.96 -8.28 22.10
N ARG A 369 -2.44 -9.53 22.04
CA ARG A 369 -1.67 -10.15 23.13
C ARG A 369 -0.51 -9.24 23.54
N PHE A 370 0.32 -8.81 22.59
CA PHE A 370 1.46 -7.92 22.87
C PHE A 370 1.04 -6.51 23.34
N ARG A 371 -0.06 -5.93 22.83
CA ARG A 371 -0.58 -4.64 23.33
C ARG A 371 -1.02 -4.72 24.80
N ARG A 372 -1.66 -5.82 25.22
CA ARG A 372 -2.04 -6.07 26.63
C ARG A 372 -0.83 -6.22 27.54
N GLU A 373 0.26 -6.79 27.03
CA GLU A 373 1.57 -6.84 27.70
C GLU A 373 2.34 -5.50 27.65
N LEU A 374 1.74 -4.44 27.11
CA LEU A 374 2.34 -3.12 26.89
C LEU A 374 3.62 -3.19 26.02
N ASP A 375 3.69 -4.16 25.11
CA ASP A 375 4.81 -4.43 24.22
C ASP A 375 4.50 -3.99 22.78
N ASP A 376 4.44 -2.66 22.55
CA ASP A 376 4.26 -2.11 21.20
C ASP A 376 5.39 -2.56 20.24
N TYR A 377 6.58 -2.89 20.78
CA TYR A 377 7.70 -3.35 19.98
C TYR A 377 7.41 -4.69 19.32
N ARG A 378 7.00 -5.71 20.10
CA ARG A 378 6.59 -7.02 19.56
C ARG A 378 5.33 -6.91 18.72
N ALA A 379 4.38 -6.02 19.05
CA ALA A 379 3.21 -5.79 18.21
C ALA A 379 3.58 -5.26 16.82
N ILE A 380 4.43 -4.22 16.72
CA ILE A 380 4.89 -3.67 15.44
C ILE A 380 5.78 -4.69 14.70
N LEU A 381 6.62 -5.43 15.43
CA LEU A 381 7.50 -6.46 14.85
C LEU A 381 6.69 -7.60 14.23
N ALA A 382 5.66 -8.10 14.92
CA ALA A 382 4.75 -9.12 14.41
C ALA A 382 4.03 -8.66 13.14
N THR A 383 3.51 -7.42 13.10
CA THR A 383 2.83 -6.90 11.90
C THR A 383 3.80 -6.78 10.73
N ALA A 384 5.01 -6.25 10.96
CA ALA A 384 6.04 -6.16 9.92
C ALA A 384 6.49 -7.54 9.41
N LEU A 385 6.55 -8.55 10.28
CA LEU A 385 6.84 -9.93 9.90
C LEU A 385 5.71 -10.59 9.10
N ALA A 386 4.44 -10.36 9.47
CA ALA A 386 3.29 -10.83 8.69
C ALA A 386 3.30 -10.25 7.27
N ASP A 387 3.62 -8.95 7.11
CA ASP A 387 3.79 -8.33 5.79
C ASP A 387 4.96 -8.94 5.02
N ARG A 388 6.08 -9.27 5.67
CA ARG A 388 7.20 -9.98 5.03
C ARG A 388 6.82 -11.40 4.61
N LEU A 389 6.04 -12.12 5.41
CA LEU A 389 5.55 -13.45 5.09
C LEU A 389 4.55 -13.43 3.93
N ALA A 390 3.69 -12.41 3.83
CA ALA A 390 2.76 -12.25 2.71
C ALA A 390 3.48 -12.04 1.37
N GLU A 391 4.53 -11.22 1.36
CA GLU A 391 5.38 -10.98 0.17
C GLU A 391 6.22 -12.21 -0.18
N ALA A 392 6.79 -12.88 0.82
CA ALA A 392 7.51 -14.15 0.66
C ALA A 392 6.58 -15.25 0.10
N PHE A 393 5.30 -15.24 0.48
CA PHE A 393 4.28 -16.13 -0.07
C PHE A 393 4.02 -15.80 -1.55
N ALA A 394 3.90 -14.52 -1.91
CA ALA A 394 3.72 -14.11 -3.30
C ALA A 394 4.91 -14.56 -4.18
N GLU A 395 6.15 -14.45 -3.70
CA GLU A 395 7.35 -14.92 -4.43
C GLU A 395 7.43 -16.46 -4.51
N TRP A 396 7.19 -17.17 -3.39
CA TRP A 396 7.17 -18.64 -3.36
C TRP A 396 6.09 -19.21 -4.28
N LEU A 397 4.88 -18.64 -4.24
CA LEU A 397 3.75 -19.06 -5.03
C LEU A 397 3.94 -18.70 -6.51
N HIS A 398 4.56 -17.55 -6.81
CA HIS A 398 4.95 -17.25 -8.19
C HIS A 398 5.95 -18.27 -8.71
N GLN A 399 6.95 -18.69 -7.92
CA GLN A 399 7.86 -19.77 -8.33
C GLN A 399 7.13 -21.10 -8.58
N GLN A 400 6.16 -21.49 -7.73
CA GLN A 400 5.35 -22.68 -8.00
C GLN A 400 4.50 -22.51 -9.26
N ALA A 401 3.88 -21.34 -9.45
CA ALA A 401 3.08 -21.02 -10.62
C ALA A 401 3.91 -21.11 -11.91
N ARG A 402 5.15 -20.61 -11.96
CA ARG A 402 6.03 -20.76 -13.14
C ARG A 402 6.36 -22.23 -13.44
N ARG A 403 6.55 -23.08 -12.42
CA ARG A 403 6.78 -24.53 -12.58
C ARG A 403 5.55 -25.28 -13.07
N ASP A 404 4.39 -24.98 -12.50
CA ASP A 404 3.10 -25.53 -12.93
C ASP A 404 2.75 -25.09 -14.34
N TRP A 405 3.09 -23.84 -14.70
CA TRP A 405 2.96 -23.30 -16.06
C TRP A 405 4.04 -23.83 -17.04
N GLY A 406 4.86 -24.80 -16.62
CA GLY A 406 5.84 -25.48 -17.47
C GLY A 406 7.14 -24.71 -17.70
N TYR A 407 7.06 -23.41 -18.00
CA TYR A 407 8.24 -22.62 -18.40
C TYR A 407 9.26 -22.36 -17.28
N GLY A 408 8.89 -22.54 -16.01
CA GLY A 408 9.76 -22.38 -14.84
C GLY A 408 10.35 -23.67 -14.28
N ARG A 409 10.16 -24.83 -14.92
CA ARG A 409 10.57 -26.14 -14.37
C ARG A 409 12.07 -26.31 -14.18
N ASP A 410 12.86 -25.75 -15.10
CA ASP A 410 14.33 -25.83 -15.08
C ASP A 410 15.00 -24.62 -14.38
N GLU A 411 14.23 -23.75 -13.73
CA GLU A 411 14.76 -22.59 -13.00
C GLU A 411 15.66 -23.00 -11.83
N ARG A 412 16.92 -22.55 -11.86
CA ARG A 412 17.92 -22.71 -10.79
C ARG A 412 18.30 -21.36 -10.18
N LEU A 413 17.28 -20.61 -9.78
CA LEU A 413 17.42 -19.25 -9.24
C LEU A 413 17.72 -19.27 -7.74
N SER A 414 18.68 -18.45 -7.30
CA SER A 414 18.88 -18.19 -5.87
C SER A 414 17.78 -17.25 -5.31
N PRO A 415 17.62 -17.14 -3.98
CA PRO A 415 16.72 -16.14 -3.39
C PRO A 415 17.05 -14.70 -3.84
N GLU A 416 18.34 -14.37 -4.03
CA GLU A 416 18.72 -13.06 -4.56
C GLU A 416 18.31 -12.88 -6.03
N ASP A 417 18.34 -13.94 -6.85
CA ASP A 417 17.86 -13.89 -8.24
C ASP A 417 16.34 -13.69 -8.30
N LEU A 418 15.58 -14.26 -7.36
CA LEU A 418 14.13 -14.04 -7.24
C LEU A 418 13.82 -12.57 -6.90
N ILE A 419 14.50 -12.00 -5.88
CA ILE A 419 14.36 -10.58 -5.50
C ILE A 419 14.77 -9.63 -6.63
N ARG A 420 15.73 -10.04 -7.47
CA ARG A 420 16.16 -9.30 -8.67
C ARG A 420 15.30 -9.58 -9.91
N GLU A 421 14.20 -10.31 -9.76
CA GLU A 421 13.23 -10.67 -10.81
C GLU A 421 13.88 -11.34 -12.04
N ARG A 422 14.91 -12.18 -11.83
CA ARG A 422 15.67 -12.87 -12.89
C ARG A 422 14.99 -14.12 -13.46
N TYR A 423 13.67 -14.19 -13.38
CA TYR A 423 12.84 -15.21 -14.00
C TYR A 423 12.15 -14.67 -15.26
N ARG A 424 11.59 -15.58 -16.05
CA ARG A 424 10.64 -15.24 -17.12
C ARG A 424 9.28 -14.88 -16.49
N GLY A 425 8.58 -13.91 -17.09
CA GLY A 425 7.22 -13.53 -16.67
C GLY A 425 7.16 -12.53 -15.52
N ILE A 426 5.98 -11.96 -15.30
CA ILE A 426 5.70 -10.94 -14.27
C ILE A 426 4.43 -11.27 -13.48
N ARG A 427 4.29 -10.64 -12.30
CA ARG A 427 3.14 -10.81 -11.39
C ARG A 427 2.42 -9.50 -11.00
N PRO A 428 2.03 -8.62 -11.95
CA PRO A 428 1.41 -7.32 -11.66
C PRO A 428 0.20 -7.39 -10.72
N ALA A 429 0.17 -6.48 -9.76
CA ALA A 429 -0.83 -6.38 -8.70
C ALA A 429 -1.65 -5.08 -8.83
N PRO A 430 -3.00 -5.13 -8.85
CA PRO A 430 -3.85 -3.95 -9.00
C PRO A 430 -3.60 -2.84 -7.96
N GLY A 431 -3.24 -1.66 -8.45
CA GLY A 431 -2.78 -0.49 -7.67
C GLY A 431 -1.32 -0.11 -7.92
N TYR A 432 -0.51 -1.03 -8.49
CA TYR A 432 0.84 -0.70 -8.95
C TYR A 432 0.80 0.10 -10.27
N PRO A 433 1.84 0.89 -10.62
CA PRO A 433 1.84 1.76 -11.80
C PRO A 433 1.59 1.08 -13.15
N ALA A 434 1.72 -0.24 -13.26
CA ALA A 434 1.42 -1.02 -14.47
C ALA A 434 -0.09 -1.34 -14.63
N CYS A 435 -0.84 -1.32 -13.54
CA CYS A 435 -2.27 -1.61 -13.46
C CYS A 435 -2.88 -0.83 -12.29
N PRO A 436 -2.98 0.51 -12.39
CA PRO A 436 -3.29 1.35 -11.23
C PRO A 436 -4.75 1.29 -10.76
N ASP A 437 -5.69 0.77 -11.56
CA ASP A 437 -7.07 0.60 -11.11
C ASP A 437 -7.14 -0.41 -9.96
N HIS A 438 -7.50 0.08 -8.78
CA HIS A 438 -7.66 -0.71 -7.58
C HIS A 438 -8.84 -1.68 -7.65
N THR A 439 -9.86 -1.42 -8.48
CA THR A 439 -11.12 -2.17 -8.57
C THR A 439 -11.01 -3.50 -9.33
N GLU A 440 -9.96 -3.70 -10.13
CA GLU A 440 -9.70 -5.00 -10.78
C GLU A 440 -9.53 -6.15 -9.76
N LYS A 441 -9.23 -5.84 -8.48
CA LYS A 441 -9.27 -6.86 -7.41
C LYS A 441 -10.62 -7.54 -7.27
N GLN A 442 -11.73 -6.87 -7.58
CA GLN A 442 -13.07 -7.48 -7.53
C GLN A 442 -13.16 -8.65 -8.51
N THR A 443 -12.70 -8.45 -9.75
CA THR A 443 -12.63 -9.50 -10.77
C THR A 443 -11.71 -10.64 -10.33
N LEU A 444 -10.52 -10.33 -9.81
CA LEU A 444 -9.59 -11.35 -9.30
C LEU A 444 -10.19 -12.16 -8.14
N PHE A 445 -10.85 -11.51 -7.19
CA PHE A 445 -11.43 -12.16 -6.01
C PHE A 445 -12.60 -13.08 -6.39
N ALA A 446 -13.44 -12.65 -7.33
CA ALA A 446 -14.52 -13.47 -7.89
C ALA A 446 -13.97 -14.68 -8.66
N LEU A 447 -12.96 -14.47 -9.52
CA LEU A 447 -12.32 -15.52 -10.32
C LEU A 447 -11.62 -16.58 -9.46
N LEU A 448 -10.94 -16.15 -8.39
CA LEU A 448 -10.21 -17.03 -7.47
C LEU A 448 -11.09 -17.63 -6.37
N GLY A 449 -12.28 -17.08 -6.12
CA GLY A 449 -13.05 -17.34 -4.90
C GLY A 449 -12.26 -16.98 -3.63
N ALA A 450 -11.51 -15.87 -3.66
CA ALA A 450 -10.47 -15.56 -2.67
C ALA A 450 -11.00 -15.42 -1.23
N GLU A 451 -12.22 -14.90 -1.06
CA GLU A 451 -12.88 -14.82 0.24
C GLU A 451 -13.18 -16.21 0.83
N ALA A 452 -13.81 -17.09 0.03
CA ALA A 452 -14.18 -18.43 0.48
C ALA A 452 -12.98 -19.37 0.69
N THR A 453 -11.91 -19.20 -0.09
CA THR A 453 -10.75 -20.10 -0.11
C THR A 453 -9.61 -19.61 0.79
N ALA A 454 -9.15 -18.37 0.58
CA ALA A 454 -8.05 -17.77 1.32
C ALA A 454 -8.51 -16.95 2.54
N GLY A 455 -9.80 -16.65 2.69
CA GLY A 455 -10.33 -15.85 3.80
C GLY A 455 -10.02 -14.35 3.67
N ILE A 456 -9.76 -13.86 2.45
CA ILE A 456 -9.38 -12.46 2.19
C ILE A 456 -10.61 -11.70 1.69
N THR A 457 -10.96 -10.59 2.33
CA THR A 457 -12.04 -9.69 1.89
C THR A 457 -11.49 -8.37 1.34
N LEU A 458 -12.34 -7.60 0.65
CA LEU A 458 -12.03 -6.26 0.17
C LEU A 458 -12.84 -5.21 0.94
N THR A 459 -12.20 -4.07 1.24
CA THR A 459 -12.89 -2.86 1.72
C THR A 459 -13.53 -2.08 0.57
N ASP A 460 -14.37 -1.09 0.88
CA ASP A 460 -14.96 -0.17 -0.10
C ASP A 460 -13.91 0.54 -1.00
N THR A 461 -12.66 0.69 -0.52
CA THR A 461 -11.53 1.28 -1.25
C THR A 461 -10.59 0.24 -1.87
N MET A 462 -10.99 -1.04 -1.89
CA MET A 462 -10.22 -2.18 -2.41
C MET A 462 -8.86 -2.38 -1.72
N ALA A 463 -8.78 -2.07 -0.42
CA ALA A 463 -7.76 -2.62 0.46
C ALA A 463 -8.14 -4.06 0.83
N MET A 464 -7.15 -4.92 1.08
CA MET A 464 -7.38 -6.32 1.44
C MET A 464 -7.38 -6.49 2.97
N VAL A 465 -8.28 -7.33 3.47
CA VAL A 465 -8.31 -7.75 4.89
C VAL A 465 -8.14 -9.27 4.92
N PRO A 466 -7.14 -9.84 5.63
CA PRO A 466 -6.11 -9.15 6.45
C PRO A 466 -5.18 -8.22 5.64
N ALA A 467 -4.61 -7.20 6.29
CA ALA A 467 -3.72 -6.23 5.65
C ALA A 467 -2.48 -6.89 5.02
N SER A 468 -1.88 -7.87 5.71
CA SER A 468 -0.76 -8.68 5.23
C SER A 468 -1.19 -9.70 4.17
N SER A 469 -1.62 -9.19 3.02
CA SER A 469 -2.11 -9.95 1.87
C SER A 469 -1.59 -9.36 0.55
N VAL A 470 -1.42 -10.21 -0.47
CA VAL A 470 -0.99 -9.82 -1.82
C VAL A 470 -1.88 -10.52 -2.84
N CYS A 471 -2.31 -9.83 -3.88
CA CYS A 471 -3.03 -10.43 -5.02
C CYS A 471 -2.54 -9.84 -6.34
N GLY A 472 -2.68 -10.59 -7.43
CA GLY A 472 -2.24 -10.14 -8.73
C GLY A 472 -2.48 -11.16 -9.84
N VAL A 473 -1.93 -10.83 -11.01
CA VAL A 473 -2.07 -11.56 -12.27
C VAL A 473 -0.70 -12.05 -12.73
N TYR A 474 -0.59 -13.29 -13.17
CA TYR A 474 0.65 -13.86 -13.71
C TYR A 474 0.64 -13.82 -15.25
N PHE A 475 1.73 -13.34 -15.84
CA PHE A 475 1.97 -13.32 -17.29
C PHE A 475 3.18 -14.19 -17.65
N SER A 476 3.08 -15.01 -18.69
CA SER A 476 4.14 -15.93 -19.12
C SER A 476 5.06 -15.40 -20.23
N HIS A 477 4.67 -14.31 -20.89
CA HIS A 477 5.39 -13.80 -22.06
C HIS A 477 6.81 -13.30 -21.70
N PRO A 478 7.87 -13.68 -22.43
CA PRO A 478 9.26 -13.36 -22.06
C PRO A 478 9.56 -11.86 -22.06
N ASP A 479 8.95 -11.08 -22.96
CA ASP A 479 9.10 -9.61 -22.98
C ASP A 479 8.22 -8.85 -21.99
N SER A 480 7.37 -9.56 -21.23
CA SER A 480 6.51 -8.93 -20.22
C SER A 480 7.36 -8.24 -19.15
N ARG A 481 6.95 -7.03 -18.78
CA ARG A 481 7.71 -6.15 -17.89
C ARG A 481 6.77 -5.21 -17.15
N TYR A 482 7.16 -4.81 -15.95
CA TYR A 482 6.51 -3.68 -15.28
C TYR A 482 6.84 -2.38 -16.01
N PHE A 483 5.82 -1.56 -16.23
CA PHE A 483 5.93 -0.20 -16.76
C PHE A 483 5.03 0.72 -15.93
N ASN A 484 5.27 2.03 -15.98
CA ASN A 484 4.29 3.00 -15.47
C ASN A 484 3.36 3.38 -16.63
N VAL A 485 2.04 3.24 -16.46
CA VAL A 485 1.07 3.64 -17.49
C VAL A 485 1.13 5.14 -17.79
N GLY A 486 1.57 5.95 -16.83
CA GLY A 486 1.72 7.40 -16.99
C GLY A 486 0.38 8.12 -16.91
N GLN A 487 0.31 9.32 -17.49
CA GLN A 487 -0.92 10.10 -17.50
C GLN A 487 -1.87 9.61 -18.60
N LEU A 488 -3.18 9.69 -18.32
CA LEU A 488 -4.29 9.20 -19.12
C LEU A 488 -5.13 10.39 -19.60
N ALA A 489 -5.42 10.44 -20.89
CA ALA A 489 -6.32 11.43 -21.45
C ALA A 489 -7.79 10.98 -21.32
N ARG A 490 -8.70 11.95 -21.38
CA ARG A 490 -10.15 11.74 -21.26
C ARG A 490 -10.72 10.69 -22.22
N ASP A 491 -10.15 10.56 -23.42
CA ASP A 491 -10.60 9.56 -24.41
C ASP A 491 -10.39 8.10 -23.96
N GLN A 492 -9.31 7.82 -23.23
CA GLN A 492 -9.09 6.54 -22.59
C GLN A 492 -9.94 6.34 -21.34
N VAL A 493 -10.16 7.39 -20.54
CA VAL A 493 -11.02 7.30 -19.35
C VAL A 493 -12.47 6.98 -19.75
N GLU A 494 -13.00 7.67 -20.76
CA GLU A 494 -14.34 7.40 -21.31
C GLU A 494 -14.44 6.00 -21.96
N ASP A 495 -13.37 5.50 -22.57
CA ASP A 495 -13.31 4.14 -23.11
C ASP A 495 -13.23 3.06 -22.04
N TYR A 496 -12.44 3.27 -21.00
CA TYR A 496 -12.33 2.38 -19.85
C TYR A 496 -13.64 2.32 -19.06
N ALA A 497 -14.29 3.47 -18.85
CA ALA A 497 -15.62 3.57 -18.25
C ALA A 497 -16.67 2.72 -18.99
N ARG A 498 -16.69 2.78 -20.34
CA ARG A 498 -17.55 1.91 -21.16
C ARG A 498 -17.21 0.42 -20.98
N ARG A 499 -15.93 0.05 -21.03
CA ARG A 499 -15.47 -1.34 -20.86
C ARG A 499 -15.87 -1.92 -19.50
N LYS A 500 -15.71 -1.13 -18.44
CA LYS A 500 -16.02 -1.48 -17.04
C LYS A 500 -17.50 -1.42 -16.69
N GLY A 501 -18.34 -0.83 -17.55
CA GLY A 501 -19.75 -0.52 -17.22
C GLY A 501 -19.92 0.53 -16.11
N MET A 502 -18.89 1.36 -15.87
CA MET A 502 -18.86 2.35 -14.79
C MET A 502 -19.15 3.78 -15.31
N PRO A 503 -19.70 4.68 -14.48
CA PRO A 503 -19.75 6.11 -14.81
C PRO A 503 -18.35 6.69 -14.98
N VAL A 504 -18.17 7.61 -15.93
CA VAL A 504 -16.88 8.30 -16.18
C VAL A 504 -16.34 8.93 -14.89
N SER A 505 -17.18 9.62 -14.13
CA SER A 505 -16.82 10.24 -12.84
C SER A 505 -16.35 9.26 -11.77
N GLU A 506 -16.75 7.99 -11.84
CA GLU A 506 -16.26 6.96 -10.92
C GLU A 506 -14.88 6.46 -11.35
N VAL A 507 -14.63 6.29 -12.65
CA VAL A 507 -13.30 5.97 -13.17
C VAL A 507 -12.31 7.12 -12.90
N GLU A 508 -12.75 8.37 -13.09
CA GLU A 508 -11.96 9.57 -12.78
C GLU A 508 -11.53 9.62 -11.31
N ARG A 509 -12.41 9.20 -10.39
CA ARG A 509 -12.11 9.04 -8.96
C ARG A 509 -11.02 7.98 -8.73
N TRP A 510 -11.27 6.75 -9.17
CA TRP A 510 -10.31 5.64 -8.98
C TRP A 510 -8.94 5.85 -9.64
N LEU A 511 -8.90 6.61 -10.74
CA LEU A 511 -7.68 6.93 -11.49
C LEU A 511 -7.18 8.36 -11.28
N ALA A 512 -7.69 9.11 -10.30
CA ALA A 512 -7.36 10.53 -10.08
C ALA A 512 -5.85 10.88 -10.09
N PRO A 513 -4.92 10.06 -9.54
CA PRO A 513 -3.48 10.33 -9.61
C PRO A 513 -2.86 10.19 -11.02
N TYR A 514 -3.60 9.62 -11.97
CA TYR A 514 -3.16 9.26 -13.31
C TYR A 514 -3.86 10.08 -14.42
N LEU A 515 -4.75 11.03 -14.11
CA LEU A 515 -5.42 11.86 -15.12
C LEU A 515 -4.52 12.99 -15.62
N ASP A 516 -4.50 13.25 -16.94
CA ASP A 516 -3.80 14.39 -17.53
C ASP A 516 -4.55 15.74 -17.44
N TYR A 517 -5.81 15.66 -17.01
CA TYR A 517 -6.78 16.74 -16.93
C TYR A 517 -7.41 16.84 -15.54
N GLU A 518 -8.02 17.98 -15.21
CA GLU A 518 -8.85 18.08 -14.01
C GLU A 518 -10.29 17.70 -14.34
N PRO A 519 -10.90 16.71 -13.64
CA PRO A 519 -12.32 16.39 -13.79
C PRO A 519 -13.22 17.59 -13.49
N GLU A 520 -14.37 17.63 -14.17
CA GLU A 520 -15.41 18.63 -13.92
C GLU A 520 -16.03 18.36 -12.54
N ARG A 521 -15.76 19.24 -11.56
CA ARG A 521 -16.37 19.16 -10.23
C ARG A 521 -17.89 19.34 -10.37
N ARG A 522 -18.66 18.42 -9.77
CA ARG A 522 -20.12 18.53 -9.62
C ARG A 522 -20.50 19.38 -8.41
#